data_AF-A0A174YXC0-F1
#
_entry.id   AF-A0A174YXC0-F1
#
_cell.length_a   1.000
_cell.length_b   1.000
_cell.length_c   1.000
_cell.angle_alpha   90.00
_cell.angle_beta   90.00
_cell.angle_gamma   90.00
#
_symmetry.space_group_name_H-M   'P 1'
#
loop_
_entity.id
_entity.type
_entity.pdbx_description
1 polymer ?
#
loop_
_entity_poly.entity_id
_entity_poly.type
_entity_poly.pdbx_seq_one_letter_code
_entity_poly.pdbx_strand_id
1 'polypeptide(L)'
;MDNSVIIKGSNSGITVFLDSEMAFEDLLESVSEKFKSASKFFNNANMAISFDGRDLSAEEEKRILNVISDVSELNIVCVLDENNNMKEIYEDAVKKAIASVDVSEPVVQPVNDMASDPKTACMFYKGTLRSGQVFESDGSVVVLGDVNPGGKVVAKGSVIVLGSLKGNIFAGVDGNENAFVVALEMSPMQIKIGEIIARSSDVGTKITKGRNKTKVIEPKIAYVYDQNIYIEDLEQNALDDICLD
;
A
#
# COMPACT_ATOMS: atom_id res chain seq x y z
N MET A 1 11.07 27.30 22.03
CA MET A 1 10.67 26.89 20.67
C MET A 1 10.50 25.40 20.77
N ASP A 2 9.27 24.94 20.88
CA ASP A 2 8.98 23.53 21.13
C ASP A 2 9.34 22.71 19.90
N ASN A 3 10.31 21.83 20.08
CA ASN A 3 10.84 20.93 19.06
C ASN A 3 10.06 19.60 19.03
N SER A 4 8.80 19.61 19.48
CA SER A 4 7.97 18.41 19.66
C SER A 4 7.67 17.68 18.34
N VAL A 5 7.56 18.44 17.25
CA VAL A 5 7.39 17.90 15.88
C VAL A 5 8.32 18.63 14.92
N ILE A 6 9.20 17.87 14.26
CA ILE A 6 10.15 18.39 13.28
C ILE A 6 9.89 17.71 11.93
N ILE A 7 9.65 18.53 10.91
CA ILE A 7 9.47 18.07 9.53
C ILE A 7 10.80 18.24 8.80
N LYS A 8 11.38 17.14 8.29
CA LYS A 8 12.54 17.16 7.40
C LYS A 8 12.13 16.73 6.00
N GLY A 9 12.19 17.65 5.05
CA GLY A 9 11.93 17.37 3.63
C GLY A 9 13.19 16.87 2.90
N SER A 10 12.97 16.02 1.90
CA SER A 10 13.96 15.57 0.92
C SER A 10 13.35 15.61 -0.49
N ASN A 11 14.15 15.39 -1.53
CA ASN A 11 13.66 15.35 -2.91
C ASN A 11 12.64 14.21 -3.19
N SER A 12 12.54 13.21 -2.32
CA SER A 12 11.72 12.01 -2.52
C SER A 12 10.63 11.80 -1.47
N GLY A 13 10.53 12.66 -0.46
CA GLY A 13 9.59 12.50 0.64
C GLY A 13 9.93 13.32 1.89
N ILE A 14 9.15 13.11 2.94
CA ILE A 14 9.20 13.84 4.21
C ILE A 14 9.38 12.86 5.36
N THR A 15 10.31 13.14 6.26
CA THR A 15 10.41 12.46 7.56
C THR A 15 9.89 13.37 8.66
N VAL A 16 8.92 12.88 9.42
CA VAL A 16 8.33 13.56 10.56
C VAL A 16 8.93 12.97 11.83
N PHE A 17 9.75 13.75 12.51
CA PHE A 17 10.29 13.40 13.82
C PHE A 17 9.28 13.81 14.89
N LEU A 18 8.90 12.84 15.71
CA LEU A 18 7.89 12.94 16.76
C LEU A 18 8.56 12.77 18.13
N ASP A 19 8.15 13.58 19.10
CA ASP A 19 8.62 13.46 20.48
C ASP A 19 8.09 12.16 21.14
N SER A 20 8.99 11.38 21.74
CA SER A 20 8.68 10.11 22.40
C SER A 20 7.99 10.28 23.76
N GLU A 21 8.24 11.39 24.46
CA GLU A 21 7.79 11.62 25.84
C GLU A 21 6.46 12.38 25.90
N MET A 22 6.06 13.02 24.81
CA MET A 22 4.80 13.78 24.73
C MET A 22 3.56 12.87 24.75
N ALA A 23 2.46 13.32 25.34
CA ALA A 23 1.20 12.60 25.25
C ALA A 23 0.71 12.57 23.79
N PHE A 24 0.16 11.43 23.34
CA PHE A 24 -0.19 11.24 21.93
C PHE A 24 -1.25 12.25 21.42
N GLU A 25 -2.22 12.63 22.26
CA GLU A 25 -3.24 13.63 21.87
C GLU A 25 -2.62 15.02 21.66
N ASP A 26 -1.71 15.44 22.53
CA ASP A 26 -0.98 16.71 22.39
C ASP A 26 -0.03 16.69 21.17
N LEU A 27 0.52 15.51 20.85
CA LEU A 27 1.33 15.29 19.66
C LEU A 27 0.52 15.49 18.38
N LEU A 28 -0.72 14.99 18.31
CA LEU A 28 -1.61 15.18 17.15
C LEU A 28 -1.90 16.66 16.90
N GLU A 29 -2.14 17.44 17.97
CA GLU A 29 -2.32 18.89 17.86
C GLU A 29 -1.06 19.57 17.33
N SER A 30 0.11 19.20 17.85
CA SER A 30 1.40 19.69 17.37
C SER A 30 1.66 19.35 15.89
N VAL A 31 1.34 18.13 15.46
CA VAL A 31 1.42 17.72 14.04
C VAL A 31 0.49 18.57 13.19
N SER A 32 -0.76 18.76 13.62
CA SER A 32 -1.76 19.58 12.92
C SER A 32 -1.26 21.00 12.66
N GLU A 33 -0.75 21.67 13.70
CA GLU A 33 -0.21 23.03 13.59
C GLU A 33 1.01 23.09 12.66
N LYS A 34 1.90 22.10 12.74
CA LYS A 34 3.11 22.06 11.92
C LYS A 34 2.80 21.89 10.44
N PHE A 35 1.86 21.02 10.10
CA PHE A 35 1.45 20.81 8.71
C PHE A 35 0.59 21.94 8.16
N LYS A 36 -0.27 22.57 8.98
CA LYS A 36 -0.99 23.80 8.60
C LYS A 36 -0.03 24.93 8.25
N SER A 37 1.00 25.15 9.07
CA SER A 37 2.00 26.20 8.84
C SER A 37 2.95 25.89 7.69
N ALA A 38 3.24 24.60 7.44
CA ALA A 38 4.08 24.14 6.34
C ALA A 38 3.31 23.88 5.03
N SER A 39 1.99 24.03 4.99
CA SER A 39 1.12 23.76 3.83
C SER A 39 1.60 24.43 2.52
N LYS A 40 2.12 25.66 2.59
CA LYS A 40 2.68 26.38 1.43
C LYS A 40 3.99 25.82 0.90
N PHE A 41 4.64 24.93 1.64
CA PHE A 41 5.93 24.34 1.29
C PHE A 41 5.79 23.11 0.39
N PHE A 42 4.59 22.55 0.30
CA PHE A 42 4.32 21.28 -0.34
C PHE A 42 3.44 21.48 -1.59
N ASN A 43 4.04 21.96 -2.68
CA ASN A 43 3.35 22.26 -3.95
C ASN A 43 2.83 20.99 -4.67
N ASN A 44 1.67 20.44 -4.27
CA ASN A 44 0.97 19.32 -4.93
C ASN A 44 1.84 18.10 -5.31
N ALA A 45 3.00 17.94 -4.69
CA ALA A 45 3.95 16.90 -5.04
C ALA A 45 3.50 15.57 -4.43
N ASN A 46 3.56 14.51 -5.25
CA ASN A 46 3.44 13.13 -4.80
C ASN A 46 4.62 12.81 -3.87
N MET A 47 4.37 12.61 -2.58
CA MET A 47 5.43 12.46 -1.58
C MET A 47 5.25 11.21 -0.73
N ALA A 48 6.36 10.56 -0.40
CA ALA A 48 6.40 9.52 0.62
C ALA A 48 6.60 10.13 2.02
N ILE A 49 6.02 9.53 3.06
CA ILE A 49 6.16 9.98 4.45
C ILE A 49 6.75 8.88 5.34
N SER A 50 7.69 9.22 6.22
CA SER A 50 8.16 8.34 7.31
C SER A 50 7.99 9.03 8.66
N PHE A 51 7.74 8.23 9.70
CA PHE A 51 7.70 8.68 11.10
C PHE A 51 8.94 8.18 11.83
N ASP A 52 9.58 9.04 12.61
CA ASP A 52 10.78 8.74 13.38
C ASP A 52 10.72 9.44 14.75
N GLY A 53 11.56 9.02 15.70
CA GLY A 53 11.66 9.60 17.05
C GLY A 53 10.66 9.02 18.06
N ARG A 54 9.64 8.27 17.63
CA ARG A 54 8.67 7.61 18.49
C ARG A 54 8.25 6.26 17.91
N ASP A 55 8.18 5.23 18.75
CA ASP A 55 7.56 3.95 18.38
C ASP A 55 6.04 4.14 18.28
N LEU A 56 5.49 3.94 17.08
CA LEU A 56 4.06 4.09 16.82
C LEU A 56 3.44 2.72 16.52
N SER A 57 2.23 2.52 17.03
CA SER A 57 1.34 1.47 16.54
C SER A 57 0.70 1.87 15.21
N ALA A 58 0.21 0.88 14.44
CA ALA A 58 -0.48 1.13 13.18
C ALA A 58 -1.71 2.05 13.33
N GLU A 59 -2.41 1.98 14.47
CA GLU A 59 -3.54 2.88 14.77
C GLU A 59 -3.08 4.32 15.03
N GLU A 60 -1.96 4.49 15.74
CA GLU A 60 -1.36 5.81 15.96
C GLU A 60 -0.86 6.43 14.67
N GLU A 61 -0.17 5.65 13.82
CA GLU A 61 0.24 6.08 12.48
C GLU A 61 -0.97 6.50 11.64
N LYS A 62 -2.04 5.70 11.61
CA LYS A 62 -3.29 6.02 10.90
C LYS A 62 -3.90 7.32 11.40
N ARG A 63 -3.94 7.55 12.73
CA ARG A 63 -4.45 8.80 13.31
C ARG A 63 -3.60 10.00 12.90
N ILE A 64 -2.28 9.88 12.91
CA ILE A 64 -1.37 10.94 12.45
C ILE A 64 -1.60 11.24 10.96
N LEU A 65 -1.67 10.21 10.12
CA LEU A 65 -1.92 10.35 8.68
C LEU A 65 -3.25 11.02 8.37
N ASN A 66 -4.31 10.67 9.10
CA ASN A 66 -5.62 11.32 8.97
C ASN A 66 -5.52 12.81 9.30
N VAL A 67 -4.87 13.17 10.42
CA VAL A 67 -4.66 14.58 10.79
C VAL A 67 -3.90 15.33 9.70
N ILE A 68 -2.85 14.75 9.12
CA ILE A 68 -2.08 15.39 8.05
C ILE A 68 -2.96 15.58 6.80
N SER A 69 -3.73 14.57 6.42
CA SER A 69 -4.62 14.62 5.24
C SER A 69 -5.76 15.62 5.41
N ASP A 70 -6.29 15.77 6.63
CA ASP A 70 -7.39 16.70 6.93
C ASP A 70 -6.95 18.17 6.87
N VAL A 71 -5.66 18.44 7.14
CA VAL A 71 -5.16 19.82 7.30
C VAL A 71 -4.23 20.28 6.19
N SER A 72 -3.87 19.40 5.27
CA SER A 72 -2.97 19.72 4.17
C SER A 72 -3.42 19.05 2.87
N GLU A 73 -3.19 19.72 1.74
CA GLU A 73 -3.45 19.19 0.40
C GLU A 73 -2.35 18.21 -0.05
N LEU A 74 -1.74 17.49 0.90
CA LEU A 74 -0.66 16.57 0.63
C LEU A 74 -1.16 15.27 0.00
N ASN A 75 -0.66 14.98 -1.19
CA ASN A 75 -0.83 13.67 -1.82
C ASN A 75 0.25 12.70 -1.28
N ILE A 76 -0.08 12.06 -0.16
CA ILE A 76 0.79 11.04 0.46
C ILE A 76 0.65 9.74 -0.33
N VAL A 77 1.62 9.47 -1.20
CA VAL A 77 1.59 8.28 -2.08
C VAL A 77 2.00 7.02 -1.33
N CYS A 78 2.89 7.13 -0.35
CA CYS A 78 3.46 5.97 0.34
C CYS A 78 3.88 6.31 1.77
N VAL A 79 3.59 5.43 2.72
CA VAL A 79 4.15 5.47 4.08
C VAL A 79 5.35 4.52 4.14
N LEU A 80 6.49 5.01 4.63
CA LEU A 80 7.74 4.27 4.73
C LEU A 80 7.99 3.89 6.19
N ASP A 81 7.90 2.60 6.52
CA ASP A 81 8.41 2.07 7.78
C ASP A 81 9.96 1.95 7.69
N GLU A 82 10.66 2.66 8.57
CA GLU A 82 12.13 2.69 8.60
C GLU A 82 12.75 1.40 9.14
N ASN A 83 11.96 0.48 9.70
CA ASN A 83 12.44 -0.79 10.27
C ASN A 83 12.86 -1.85 9.22
N ASN A 84 12.80 -1.54 7.92
CA ASN A 84 13.19 -2.48 6.87
C ASN A 84 14.51 -2.06 6.19
N ASN A 85 15.48 -2.97 6.24
CA ASN A 85 16.92 -2.78 5.93
C ASN A 85 17.23 -2.58 4.43
N MET A 86 16.35 -1.91 3.68
CA MET A 86 16.41 -1.86 2.21
C MET A 86 16.23 -0.43 1.65
N LYS A 87 16.51 0.59 2.48
CA LYS A 87 16.37 2.02 2.15
C LYS A 87 17.04 2.39 0.81
N GLU A 88 18.21 1.84 0.52
CA GLU A 88 19.02 2.16 -0.68
C GLU A 88 18.41 1.68 -2.00
N ILE A 89 17.78 0.50 -2.04
CA ILE A 89 17.18 -0.03 -3.29
C ILE A 89 15.94 0.78 -3.67
N TYR A 90 15.21 1.27 -2.67
CA TYR A 90 13.99 2.06 -2.88
C TYR A 90 14.28 3.51 -3.26
N GLU A 91 15.32 4.14 -2.68
CA GLU A 91 15.75 5.47 -3.12
C GLU A 91 16.16 5.48 -4.59
N ASP A 92 16.81 4.42 -5.07
CA ASP A 92 17.19 4.29 -6.49
C ASP A 92 15.95 4.10 -7.40
N ALA A 93 14.97 3.31 -6.96
CA ALA A 93 13.72 3.10 -7.71
C ALA A 93 12.84 4.36 -7.77
N VAL A 94 12.71 5.10 -6.65
CA VAL A 94 11.97 6.36 -6.58
C VAL A 94 12.69 7.46 -7.38
N LYS A 95 14.02 7.57 -7.29
CA LYS A 95 14.80 8.49 -8.13
C LYS A 95 14.65 8.18 -9.61
N LYS A 96 14.64 6.90 -10.01
CA LYS A 96 14.42 6.49 -11.40
C LYS A 96 13.01 6.83 -11.89
N ALA A 97 11.99 6.61 -11.07
CA ALA A 97 10.60 6.95 -11.41
C ALA A 97 10.37 8.47 -11.52
N ILE A 98 11.05 9.27 -10.69
CA ILE A 98 10.99 10.75 -10.76
C ILE A 98 11.83 11.28 -11.94
N ALA A 99 12.97 10.64 -12.26
CA ALA A 99 13.83 11.04 -13.38
C ALA A 99 13.27 10.67 -14.76
N SER A 100 12.38 9.68 -14.86
CA SER A 100 11.75 9.28 -16.13
C SER A 100 10.64 10.21 -16.63
N VAL A 101 10.40 11.34 -15.95
CA VAL A 101 9.38 12.32 -16.35
C VAL A 101 9.91 13.34 -17.39
N ASP A 102 11.19 13.25 -17.78
CA ASP A 102 11.83 14.26 -18.64
C ASP A 102 12.49 13.68 -19.90
N VAL A 103 11.71 13.11 -20.82
CA VAL A 103 12.01 13.15 -22.28
C VAL A 103 10.74 12.93 -23.13
N SER A 104 10.39 13.99 -23.88
CA SER A 104 9.74 14.04 -25.21
C SER A 104 9.04 12.78 -25.78
N GLU A 105 7.78 12.99 -26.18
CA GLU A 105 6.85 12.08 -26.88
C GLU A 105 7.46 11.10 -27.91
N PRO A 106 6.80 9.94 -28.13
CA PRO A 106 5.76 9.93 -29.15
C PRO A 106 4.39 9.50 -28.60
N VAL A 107 3.37 10.25 -29.01
CA VAL A 107 1.93 10.03 -28.94
C VAL A 107 1.51 8.57 -28.73
N VAL A 108 1.29 8.18 -27.48
CA VAL A 108 0.22 7.23 -27.14
C VAL A 108 -0.86 8.10 -26.53
N GLN A 109 -1.97 8.24 -27.23
CA GLN A 109 -3.09 9.05 -26.75
C GLN A 109 -3.44 8.57 -25.34
N PRO A 110 -3.43 9.44 -24.32
CA PRO A 110 -3.92 9.07 -23.01
C PRO A 110 -5.37 8.65 -23.21
N VAL A 111 -5.71 7.42 -22.80
CA VAL A 111 -7.11 7.04 -22.64
C VAL A 111 -7.70 8.04 -21.64
N ASN A 112 -8.58 8.89 -22.16
CA ASN A 112 -9.09 10.11 -21.58
C ASN A 112 -9.54 9.98 -20.12
N ASP A 113 -9.32 11.08 -19.39
CA ASP A 113 -10.22 11.64 -18.39
C ASP A 113 -10.73 10.69 -17.29
N MET A 114 -9.86 10.33 -16.35
CA MET A 114 -10.29 10.40 -14.96
C MET A 114 -9.54 11.54 -14.30
N ALA A 115 -10.21 12.71 -14.27
CA ALA A 115 -10.08 13.61 -13.13
C ALA A 115 -10.05 12.76 -11.86
N SER A 116 -9.20 13.14 -10.89
CA SER A 116 -9.04 12.49 -9.60
C SER A 116 -10.38 12.24 -8.90
N ASP A 117 -11.09 11.19 -9.30
CA ASP A 117 -12.26 10.69 -8.59
C ASP A 117 -11.69 10.00 -7.35
N PRO A 118 -12.13 10.38 -6.13
CA PRO A 118 -11.73 9.67 -4.93
C PRO A 118 -11.98 8.15 -5.01
N LYS A 119 -12.84 7.66 -5.93
CA LYS A 119 -13.01 6.23 -6.23
C LYS A 119 -11.82 5.55 -6.91
N THR A 120 -10.96 6.29 -7.60
CA THR A 120 -9.79 5.73 -8.33
C THR A 120 -8.48 5.91 -7.55
N ALA A 121 -8.55 6.37 -6.30
CA ALA A 121 -7.38 6.52 -5.44
C ALA A 121 -6.70 5.14 -5.23
N CYS A 122 -5.38 5.11 -5.37
CA CYS A 122 -4.57 3.91 -5.14
C CYS A 122 -3.50 4.23 -4.09
N MET A 123 -3.51 3.50 -2.98
CA MET A 123 -2.60 3.69 -1.87
C MET A 123 -1.45 2.68 -1.93
N PHE A 124 -0.22 3.15 -1.70
CA PHE A 124 0.91 2.25 -1.52
C PHE A 124 1.23 2.07 -0.04
N TYR A 125 1.31 0.83 0.41
CA TYR A 125 1.81 0.47 1.73
C TYR A 125 3.18 -0.20 1.58
N LYS A 126 4.22 0.37 2.19
CA LYS A 126 5.56 -0.22 2.18
C LYS A 126 5.87 -0.81 3.55
N GLY A 127 5.92 -2.13 3.60
CA GLY A 127 6.15 -2.84 4.86
C GLY A 127 5.59 -4.25 4.80
N THR A 128 5.79 -4.98 5.89
CA THR A 128 5.19 -6.30 6.06
C THR A 128 4.08 -6.22 7.08
N LEU A 129 2.86 -6.57 6.68
CA LEU A 129 1.73 -6.70 7.60
C LEU A 129 1.85 -8.01 8.39
N ARG A 130 1.94 -7.91 9.71
CA ARG A 130 2.13 -9.03 10.64
C ARG A 130 0.88 -9.23 11.50
N SER A 131 0.90 -10.27 12.33
CA SER A 131 -0.22 -10.66 13.19
C SER A 131 -0.78 -9.48 13.99
N GLY A 132 -2.06 -9.17 13.76
CA GLY A 132 -2.78 -8.09 14.43
C GLY A 132 -2.78 -6.75 13.69
N GLN A 133 -1.90 -6.57 12.69
CA GLN A 133 -1.87 -5.34 11.90
C GLN A 133 -2.97 -5.37 10.82
N VAL A 134 -3.69 -4.26 10.70
CA VAL A 134 -4.74 -4.05 9.70
C VAL A 134 -4.42 -2.78 8.92
N PHE A 135 -4.36 -2.89 7.60
CA PHE A 135 -4.27 -1.74 6.69
C PHE A 135 -5.60 -1.58 5.97
N GLU A 136 -6.21 -0.39 6.05
CA GLU A 136 -7.51 -0.11 5.44
C GLU A 136 -7.42 1.08 4.49
N SER A 137 -8.07 0.97 3.32
CA SER A 137 -8.13 2.04 2.33
C SER A 137 -9.49 2.10 1.65
N ASP A 138 -9.92 3.33 1.34
CA ASP A 138 -11.12 3.62 0.55
C ASP A 138 -10.90 3.44 -0.96
N GLY A 139 -9.68 3.11 -1.39
CA GLY A 139 -9.33 2.87 -2.79
C GLY A 139 -8.68 1.51 -3.02
N SER A 140 -7.93 1.38 -4.12
CA SER A 140 -7.08 0.21 -4.36
C SER A 140 -5.81 0.26 -3.51
N VAL A 141 -5.21 -0.89 -3.19
CA VAL A 141 -4.00 -0.96 -2.36
C VAL A 141 -2.89 -1.72 -3.08
N VAL A 142 -1.69 -1.16 -3.07
CA VAL A 142 -0.47 -1.86 -3.45
C VAL A 142 0.44 -2.03 -2.24
N VAL A 143 0.69 -3.27 -1.85
CA VAL A 143 1.60 -3.64 -0.77
C VAL A 143 2.99 -3.93 -1.36
N LEU A 144 3.96 -3.09 -1.02
CA LEU A 144 5.38 -3.29 -1.29
C LEU A 144 6.00 -4.09 -0.15
N GLY A 145 5.68 -5.39 -0.09
CA GLY A 145 6.12 -6.30 0.95
C GLY A 145 5.19 -7.50 1.13
N ASP A 146 5.28 -8.15 2.30
CA ASP A 146 4.52 -9.36 2.60
C ASP A 146 3.27 -9.06 3.44
N VAL A 147 2.23 -9.87 3.26
CA VAL A 147 1.09 -9.96 4.18
C VAL A 147 1.20 -11.30 4.90
N ASN A 148 1.77 -11.31 6.10
CA ASN A 148 2.01 -12.52 6.88
C ASN A 148 0.75 -12.99 7.63
N PRO A 149 0.74 -14.24 8.15
CA PRO A 149 -0.37 -14.75 8.94
C PRO A 149 -0.78 -13.78 10.06
N GLY A 150 -2.09 -13.57 10.19
CA GLY A 150 -2.69 -12.62 11.13
C GLY A 150 -2.62 -11.14 10.71
N GLY A 151 -1.87 -10.78 9.66
CA GLY A 151 -1.97 -9.48 9.00
C GLY A 151 -3.22 -9.40 8.13
N LYS A 152 -3.76 -8.19 7.95
CA LYS A 152 -4.97 -7.95 7.15
C LYS A 152 -4.85 -6.69 6.30
N VAL A 153 -5.30 -6.78 5.06
CA VAL A 153 -5.57 -5.62 4.18
C VAL A 153 -7.06 -5.55 3.90
N VAL A 154 -7.64 -4.36 3.96
CA VAL A 154 -9.03 -4.06 3.63
C VAL A 154 -9.04 -2.92 2.61
N ALA A 155 -9.63 -3.15 1.44
CA ALA A 155 -9.68 -2.18 0.35
C ALA A 155 -11.07 -2.18 -0.28
N LYS A 156 -11.59 -1.00 -0.61
CA LYS A 156 -12.78 -0.88 -1.47
C LYS A 156 -12.45 -1.19 -2.94
N GLY A 157 -11.19 -0.96 -3.35
CA GLY A 157 -10.69 -1.35 -4.66
C GLY A 157 -10.01 -2.73 -4.67
N SER A 158 -9.18 -2.94 -5.68
CA SER A 158 -8.34 -4.12 -5.84
C SER A 158 -7.10 -4.06 -4.95
N VAL A 159 -6.47 -5.21 -4.70
CA VAL A 159 -5.25 -5.29 -3.89
C VAL A 159 -4.13 -6.00 -4.64
N ILE A 160 -2.95 -5.39 -4.70
CA ILE A 160 -1.74 -5.99 -5.30
C ILE A 160 -0.68 -6.14 -4.22
N VAL A 161 -0.23 -7.36 -3.97
CA VAL A 161 0.85 -7.66 -3.03
C VAL A 161 2.11 -8.00 -3.82
N LEU A 162 3.05 -7.07 -3.87
CA LEU A 162 4.38 -7.30 -4.46
C LEU A 162 5.27 -8.07 -3.47
N GLY A 163 4.81 -9.25 -3.07
CA GLY A 163 5.43 -10.14 -2.08
C GLY A 163 4.58 -11.38 -1.81
N SER A 164 4.77 -11.98 -0.63
CA SER A 164 4.02 -13.15 -0.18
C SER A 164 2.71 -12.77 0.51
N LEU A 165 1.59 -13.28 0.00
CA LEU A 165 0.28 -13.21 0.63
C LEU A 165 -0.01 -14.51 1.41
N LYS A 166 0.14 -14.44 2.73
CA LYS A 166 -0.15 -15.52 3.70
C LYS A 166 -1.23 -15.16 4.72
N GLY A 167 -1.53 -13.87 4.90
CA GLY A 167 -2.54 -13.36 5.82
C GLY A 167 -3.92 -13.29 5.19
N ASN A 168 -4.64 -12.20 5.49
CA ASN A 168 -6.02 -11.97 5.06
C ASN A 168 -6.09 -10.75 4.13
N ILE A 169 -6.82 -10.86 3.02
CA ILE A 169 -7.10 -9.73 2.12
C ILE A 169 -8.60 -9.64 1.92
N PHE A 170 -9.17 -8.47 2.19
CA PHE A 170 -10.55 -8.13 1.83
C PHE A 170 -10.50 -7.02 0.78
N ALA A 171 -10.82 -7.33 -0.46
CA ALA A 171 -10.89 -6.39 -1.58
C ALA A 171 -12.36 -6.17 -1.98
N GLY A 172 -12.67 -5.05 -2.63
CA GLY A 172 -14.04 -4.77 -3.07
C GLY A 172 -15.05 -4.66 -1.93
N VAL A 173 -14.64 -4.24 -0.73
CA VAL A 173 -15.48 -4.37 0.49
C VAL A 173 -16.74 -3.52 0.51
N ASP A 174 -16.89 -2.61 -0.44
CA ASP A 174 -18.10 -1.82 -0.67
C ASP A 174 -19.10 -2.51 -1.63
N GLY A 175 -18.87 -3.80 -1.93
CA GLY A 175 -19.72 -4.60 -2.81
C GLY A 175 -19.18 -4.71 -4.24
N ASN A 176 -17.96 -4.22 -4.51
CA ASN A 176 -17.33 -4.37 -5.80
C ASN A 176 -16.79 -5.80 -6.01
N GLU A 177 -17.59 -6.65 -6.67
CA GLU A 177 -17.20 -8.01 -7.04
C GLU A 177 -16.20 -8.06 -8.21
N ASN A 178 -16.01 -6.96 -8.95
CA ASN A 178 -15.01 -6.85 -10.01
C ASN A 178 -13.60 -6.59 -9.47
N ALA A 179 -13.45 -6.38 -8.15
CA ALA A 179 -12.14 -6.25 -7.53
C ALA A 179 -11.34 -7.55 -7.67
N PHE A 180 -10.01 -7.42 -7.71
CA PHE A 180 -9.12 -8.56 -7.81
C PHE A 180 -7.97 -8.45 -6.81
N VAL A 181 -7.32 -9.58 -6.54
CA VAL A 181 -6.15 -9.66 -5.68
C VAL A 181 -4.99 -10.29 -6.43
N VAL A 182 -3.86 -9.60 -6.55
CA VAL A 182 -2.63 -10.16 -7.15
C VAL A 182 -1.58 -10.36 -6.07
N ALA A 183 -0.82 -11.44 -6.13
CA ALA A 183 0.36 -11.62 -5.29
C ALA A 183 1.49 -12.36 -6.03
N LEU A 184 2.75 -12.05 -5.71
CA LEU A 184 3.89 -12.80 -6.25
C LEU A 184 3.93 -14.24 -5.74
N GLU A 185 3.48 -14.46 -4.50
CA GLU A 185 3.20 -15.77 -3.95
C GLU A 185 1.87 -15.72 -3.20
N MET A 186 0.92 -16.59 -3.55
CA MET A 186 -0.42 -16.59 -2.98
C MET A 186 -0.68 -17.88 -2.18
N SER A 187 -0.79 -17.76 -0.86
CA SER A 187 -1.19 -18.82 0.08
C SER A 187 -1.96 -18.21 1.28
N PRO A 188 -3.04 -17.46 1.01
CA PRO A 188 -3.75 -16.67 2.01
C PRO A 188 -4.47 -17.54 3.05
N MET A 189 -4.53 -17.07 4.29
CA MET A 189 -5.48 -17.61 5.28
C MET A 189 -6.92 -17.38 4.82
N GLN A 190 -7.20 -16.20 4.26
CA GLN A 190 -8.51 -15.81 3.76
C GLN A 190 -8.40 -14.74 2.67
N ILE A 191 -9.19 -14.88 1.61
CA ILE A 191 -9.45 -13.82 0.64
C ILE A 191 -10.96 -13.56 0.64
N LYS A 192 -11.36 -12.30 0.75
CA LYS A 192 -12.72 -11.83 0.50
C LYS A 192 -12.68 -10.86 -0.68
N ILE A 193 -13.56 -11.03 -1.65
CA ILE A 193 -13.75 -10.10 -2.77
C ILE A 193 -15.26 -9.83 -2.86
N GLY A 194 -15.67 -8.57 -2.73
CA GLY A 194 -17.08 -8.24 -2.57
C GLY A 194 -17.65 -8.92 -1.32
N GLU A 195 -18.71 -9.71 -1.51
CA GLU A 195 -19.30 -10.54 -0.44
C GLU A 195 -18.81 -11.99 -0.40
N ILE A 196 -18.02 -12.41 -1.40
CA ILE A 196 -17.59 -13.80 -1.53
C ILE A 196 -16.30 -14.00 -0.77
N ILE A 197 -16.21 -15.14 -0.06
CA ILE A 197 -15.08 -15.45 0.80
C ILE A 197 -14.53 -16.83 0.51
N ALA A 198 -13.21 -16.90 0.39
CA ALA A 198 -12.46 -18.12 0.17
C ALA A 198 -11.31 -18.22 1.16
N ARG A 199 -10.85 -19.45 1.38
CA ARG A 199 -9.65 -19.76 2.14
C ARG A 199 -8.77 -20.63 1.27
N SER A 200 -7.46 -20.43 1.33
CA SER A 200 -6.55 -21.35 0.66
C SER A 200 -6.78 -22.75 1.21
N SER A 201 -6.77 -23.76 0.33
CA SER A 201 -6.86 -25.15 0.75
C SER A 201 -5.68 -25.51 1.66
N ASP A 202 -5.90 -26.33 2.68
CA ASP A 202 -4.86 -26.85 3.59
C ASP A 202 -3.80 -27.72 2.88
N VAL A 203 -3.99 -27.99 1.60
CA VAL A 203 -3.03 -28.70 0.75
C VAL A 203 -1.87 -27.75 0.48
N GLY A 204 -0.93 -27.68 1.42
CA GLY A 204 0.26 -26.85 1.29
C GLY A 204 0.90 -27.06 -0.08
N THR A 205 1.16 -25.96 -0.79
CA THR A 205 1.87 -25.94 -2.06
C THR A 205 3.02 -26.92 -1.95
N LYS A 206 3.00 -28.01 -2.74
CA LYS A 206 3.99 -29.08 -2.64
C LYS A 206 5.36 -28.46 -2.87
N ILE A 207 6.05 -28.10 -1.78
CA ILE A 207 7.45 -27.70 -1.82
C ILE A 207 8.18 -28.97 -2.22
N THR A 208 8.44 -29.15 -3.51
CA THR A 208 9.34 -30.18 -4.00
C THR A 208 10.71 -29.85 -3.44
N LYS A 209 11.05 -30.45 -2.30
CA LYS A 209 12.36 -30.40 -1.66
C LYS A 209 13.37 -31.14 -2.55
N GLY A 210 13.77 -30.50 -3.64
CA GLY A 210 14.95 -30.84 -4.43
C GLY A 210 16.09 -29.89 -4.05
N ARG A 211 17.23 -30.44 -3.63
CA ARG A 211 18.47 -29.68 -3.38
C ARG A 211 18.79 -28.80 -4.60
N ASN A 212 19.04 -27.50 -4.37
CA ASN A 212 19.50 -26.51 -5.35
C ASN A 212 18.57 -26.20 -6.54
N LYS A 213 17.34 -25.72 -6.29
CA LYS A 213 16.59 -24.95 -7.29
C LYS A 213 16.35 -23.54 -6.79
N THR A 214 16.72 -22.55 -7.60
CA THR A 214 16.25 -21.17 -7.48
C THR A 214 14.73 -21.19 -7.36
N LYS A 215 14.18 -20.56 -6.32
CA LYS A 215 12.73 -20.48 -6.13
C LYS A 215 12.15 -19.69 -7.30
N VAL A 216 11.39 -20.36 -8.17
CA VAL A 216 10.65 -19.69 -9.24
C VAL A 216 9.48 -18.99 -8.57
N ILE A 217 9.39 -17.67 -8.75
CA ILE A 217 8.25 -16.87 -8.30
C ILE A 217 7.17 -17.03 -9.37
N GLU A 218 6.00 -17.52 -8.98
CA GLU A 218 4.84 -17.73 -9.86
C GLU A 218 3.73 -16.81 -9.36
N PRO A 219 3.62 -15.59 -9.91
CA PRO A 219 2.59 -14.65 -9.50
C PRO A 219 1.20 -15.23 -9.79
N LYS A 220 0.26 -14.95 -8.90
CA LYS A 220 -1.11 -15.42 -8.99
C LYS A 220 -2.10 -14.28 -8.88
N ILE A 221 -3.25 -14.47 -9.48
CA ILE A 221 -4.40 -13.57 -9.37
C ILE A 221 -5.59 -14.32 -8.78
N ALA A 222 -6.34 -13.63 -7.93
CA ALA A 222 -7.62 -14.04 -7.42
C ALA A 222 -8.72 -13.07 -7.87
N TYR A 223 -9.82 -13.60 -8.37
CA TYR A 223 -10.97 -12.83 -8.85
C TYR A 223 -12.26 -13.62 -8.62
N VAL A 224 -13.40 -12.92 -8.68
CA VAL A 224 -14.71 -13.53 -8.58
C VAL A 224 -15.20 -13.93 -9.97
N TYR A 225 -15.67 -15.16 -10.08
CA TYR A 225 -16.42 -15.65 -11.24
C TYR A 225 -17.47 -16.65 -10.76
N ASP A 226 -18.70 -16.56 -11.27
CA ASP A 226 -19.81 -17.46 -10.93
C ASP A 226 -19.96 -17.71 -9.40
N GLN A 227 -19.99 -16.63 -8.61
CA GLN A 227 -20.07 -16.64 -7.14
C GLN A 227 -18.96 -17.42 -6.40
N ASN A 228 -17.85 -17.69 -7.06
CA ASN A 228 -16.68 -18.34 -6.47
C ASN A 228 -15.43 -17.48 -6.68
N ILE A 229 -14.47 -17.59 -5.77
CA ILE A 229 -13.14 -17.01 -5.97
C ILE A 229 -12.25 -18.04 -6.63
N TYR A 230 -11.72 -17.69 -7.80
CA TYR A 230 -10.72 -18.47 -8.52
C TYR A 230 -9.33 -17.92 -8.19
N ILE A 231 -8.32 -18.80 -8.19
CA ILE A 231 -6.92 -18.41 -8.04
C ILE A 231 -6.13 -19.08 -9.16
N GLU A 232 -5.55 -18.26 -10.03
CA GLU A 232 -4.85 -18.70 -11.24
C GLU A 232 -3.46 -18.08 -11.33
N ASP A 233 -2.60 -18.65 -12.17
CA ASP A 233 -1.31 -18.04 -12.48
C ASP A 233 -1.56 -16.76 -13.29
N LEU A 234 -0.83 -15.69 -12.96
CA LEU A 234 -0.95 -14.41 -13.65
C LEU A 234 -0.28 -14.48 -15.02
N GLU A 235 -1.00 -15.05 -15.98
CA GLU A 235 -0.66 -15.08 -17.40
C GLU A 235 -1.47 -14.04 -18.18
N GLN A 236 -1.06 -13.70 -19.40
CA GLN A 236 -1.77 -12.70 -20.24
C GLN A 236 -3.26 -13.02 -20.42
N ASN A 237 -3.62 -14.30 -20.49
CA ASN A 237 -5.00 -14.73 -20.69
C ASN A 237 -5.86 -14.56 -19.43
N ALA A 238 -5.26 -14.66 -18.24
CA ALA A 238 -5.98 -14.46 -16.98
C ALA A 238 -6.42 -13.00 -16.76
N LEU A 239 -5.90 -12.07 -17.57
CA LEU A 239 -6.33 -10.68 -17.57
C LEU A 239 -7.64 -10.47 -18.35
N ASP A 240 -7.96 -11.34 -19.31
CA ASP A 240 -9.18 -11.23 -20.12
C ASP A 240 -10.45 -11.51 -19.28
N ASP A 241 -10.30 -12.25 -18.18
CA ASP A 241 -11.37 -12.60 -17.25
C ASP A 241 -11.59 -11.51 -16.17
N ILE A 242 -10.76 -10.46 -16.14
CA ILE A 242 -10.90 -9.33 -15.21
C ILE A 242 -11.76 -8.24 -15.84
N CYS A 243 -12.90 -7.91 -15.20
CA CYS A 243 -13.72 -6.78 -15.61
C CYS A 243 -13.16 -5.48 -14.98
N LEU A 244 -12.65 -4.57 -15.81
CA LEU A 244 -12.21 -3.23 -15.41
C LEU A 244 -13.27 -2.20 -15.84
N ASP A 245 -14.38 -2.15 -15.11
CA ASP A 245 -15.44 -1.14 -15.31
C ASP A 245 -15.23 0.11 -14.44
#